data_AF-A0A2W6UY89-F1
#
_entry.id   AF-A0A2W6UY89-F1
#
_cell.length_a   1.000
_cell.length_b   1.000
_cell.length_c   1.000
_cell.angle_alpha   90.00
_cell.angle_beta   90.00
_cell.angle_gamma   90.00
#
_symmetry.space_group_name_H-M   'P 1'
#
loop_
_entity.id
_entity.type
_entity.pdbx_description
1 polymer ?
#
loop_
_entity_poly.entity_id
_entity_poly.type
_entity_poly.pdbx_seq_one_letter_code
_entity_poly.pdbx_strand_id
1 'polypeptide(L)' 'MSHLDPESEYEALMHVVDRLQARYPHLTSDDLRAMTVEAFESFDSAHVRDFVPVLVERRVAERISATPVT' A
#
# COMPACT_ATOMS: atom_id res chain seq x y z
N MET A 1 -8.31 1.52 -18.62
CA MET A 1 -7.48 0.53 -17.93
C MET A 1 -8.26 0.10 -16.69
N SER A 2 -8.42 -1.20 -16.49
CA SER A 2 -9.15 -1.73 -15.34
C SER A 2 -8.21 -1.70 -14.14
N HIS A 3 -8.60 -1.05 -13.03
CA HIS A 3 -7.84 -1.03 -11.77
C HIS A 3 -7.66 -2.43 -11.12
N LEU A 4 -8.11 -3.50 -11.79
CA LEU A 4 -8.19 -4.87 -11.30
C LEU A 4 -7.12 -5.80 -11.89
N ASP A 5 -6.36 -5.36 -12.89
CA ASP A 5 -5.31 -6.16 -13.54
C ASP A 5 -4.08 -5.29 -13.87
N PRO A 6 -3.25 -4.96 -12.86
CA PRO A 6 -2.07 -4.14 -13.07
C PRO A 6 -1.03 -4.88 -13.92
N GLU A 7 -0.47 -4.20 -14.92
CA GLU A 7 0.54 -4.75 -15.83
C GLU A 7 1.92 -4.91 -15.14
N SER A 8 2.09 -4.31 -13.95
CA SER A 8 3.31 -4.39 -13.15
C SER A 8 3.05 -4.29 -11.65
N GLU A 9 4.01 -4.77 -10.84
CA GLU A 9 4.02 -4.57 -9.39
C GLU A 9 3.97 -3.09 -9.01
N TYR A 10 4.63 -2.22 -9.78
CA TYR A 10 4.59 -0.78 -9.57
C TYR A 10 3.19 -0.19 -9.77
N GLU A 11 2.51 -0.57 -10.86
CA GLU A 11 1.13 -0.16 -11.10
C GLU A 11 0.18 -0.68 -10.01
N ALA A 12 0.39 -1.93 -9.58
CA ALA A 12 -0.36 -2.51 -8.46
C ALA A 12 -0.20 -1.70 -7.18
N LEU A 13 1.02 -1.22 -6.87
CA LEU A 13 1.31 -0.35 -5.72
C LEU A 13 0.67 1.03 -5.85
N MET A 14 0.59 1.61 -7.06
CA MET A 14 -0.14 2.86 -7.25
C MET A 14 -1.64 2.69 -6.92
N HIS A 15 -2.25 1.59 -7.38
CA HIS A 15 -3.63 1.28 -7.02
C HIS A 15 -3.82 1.02 -5.52
N VAL A 16 -2.82 0.46 -4.82
CA VAL A 16 -2.84 0.35 -3.36
C VAL A 16 -2.92 1.73 -2.71
N VAL A 17 -2.10 2.69 -3.15
CA VAL A 17 -2.13 4.07 -2.63
C VAL A 17 -3.50 4.71 -2.88
N ASP A 18 -4.08 4.55 -4.07
CA ASP A 18 -5.42 5.07 -4.39
C ASP A 18 -6.49 4.49 -3.45
N ARG A 19 -6.46 3.17 -3.21
CA ARG A 19 -7.39 2.50 -2.28
C ARG A 19 -7.20 2.96 -0.84
N LEU A 20 -5.96 3.11 -0.39
CA LEU A 20 -5.65 3.62 0.94
C LEU A 20 -6.12 5.07 1.11
N GLN A 21 -5.95 5.91 0.09
CA GLN A 21 -6.43 7.29 0.12
C GLN A 21 -7.96 7.38 0.20
N ALA A 22 -8.66 6.52 -0.55
CA ALA A 22 -10.12 6.42 -0.48
C ALA A 22 -10.59 5.92 0.90
N ARG A 23 -9.85 5.00 1.52
CA ARG A 23 -10.18 4.41 2.83
C ARG A 23 -9.83 5.33 4.00
N TYR A 24 -8.75 6.11 3.89
CA TYR A 24 -8.23 6.99 4.93
C TYR A 24 -8.12 8.44 4.42
N PRO A 25 -9.26 9.11 4.12
CA PRO A 25 -9.26 10.43 3.48
C PRO A 25 -8.68 11.56 4.34
N HIS A 26 -8.45 11.31 5.63
CA HIS A 26 -7.85 12.27 6.58
C HIS A 26 -6.31 12.23 6.57
N LEU A 27 -5.70 11.23 5.93
CA LEU A 27 -4.25 11.14 5.77
C LEU A 27 -3.84 11.75 4.43
N THR A 28 -2.65 12.36 4.41
CA THR A 28 -2.13 12.96 3.18
C THR A 28 -1.64 11.87 2.22
N SER A 29 -1.67 12.18 0.91
CA SER A 29 -1.15 11.27 -0.12
C SER A 29 0.34 10.96 0.08
N ASP A 30 1.11 11.92 0.61
CA ASP A 30 2.53 11.76 0.89
C ASP A 30 2.78 10.81 2.07
N ASP A 31 1.99 10.90 3.15
CA ASP A 31 2.08 9.98 4.29
C ASP A 31 1.76 8.54 3.87
N LEU A 32 0.68 8.36 3.09
CA LEU A 32 0.28 7.07 2.58
C LEU A 32 1.32 6.48 1.64
N ARG A 33 1.93 7.31 0.78
CA ARG A 33 3.02 6.91 -0.11
C ARG A 33 4.25 6.47 0.68
N ALA A 34 4.67 7.26 1.67
CA ALA A 34 5.82 6.92 2.51
C ALA A 34 5.61 5.59 3.24
N MET A 35 4.43 5.39 3.86
CA MET A 35 4.08 4.12 4.51
C MET A 35 4.05 2.94 3.52
N THR A 36 3.57 3.17 2.30
CA THR A 36 3.52 2.14 1.25
C THR A 36 4.92 1.73 0.80
N VAL A 37 5.83 2.71 0.61
CA VAL A 37 7.23 2.45 0.25
C VAL A 37 7.93 1.67 1.37
N GLU A 38 7.83 2.12 2.61
CA GLU A 38 8.44 1.42 3.77
C GLU A 38 7.92 -0.02 3.91
N ALA A 39 6.62 -0.23 3.69
CA ALA A 39 6.04 -1.58 3.71
C ALA A 39 6.52 -2.42 2.52
N PHE A 40 6.68 -1.82 1.34
CA PHE A 40 7.17 -2.50 0.13
C PHE A 40 8.62 -2.96 0.28
N GLU A 41 9.51 -2.09 0.77
CA GLU A 41 10.92 -2.40 1.01
C GLU A 41 11.09 -3.58 1.99
N SER A 42 10.15 -3.77 2.92
CA SER A 42 10.17 -4.93 3.83
C SER A 42 10.02 -6.29 3.13
N PHE A 43 9.60 -6.29 1.86
CA PHE A 43 9.46 -7.48 1.01
C PHE A 43 10.57 -7.64 -0.04
N ASP A 44 11.66 -6.86 0.01
CA ASP A 44 12.74 -6.95 -0.98
C ASP A 44 13.37 -8.35 -1.13
N SER A 45 13.37 -9.14 -0.05
CA SER A 45 13.88 -10.52 -0.04
C SER A 45 12.84 -11.59 -0.44
N ALA A 46 11.59 -11.19 -0.71
CA ALA A 46 10.53 -12.12 -1.07
C ALA A 46 10.75 -12.70 -2.47
N HIS A 47 10.74 -14.04 -2.56
CA HIS A 47 10.94 -14.75 -3.82
C HIS A 47 9.66 -14.79 -4.68
N VAL A 48 8.48 -14.73 -4.06
CA VAL A 48 7.18 -14.66 -4.74
C VAL A 48 6.63 -13.25 -4.56
N ARG A 49 6.47 -12.52 -5.67
CA ARG A 49 6.15 -11.09 -5.65
C ARG A 49 4.69 -10.75 -5.99
N ASP A 50 3.95 -11.69 -6.58
CA ASP A 50 2.55 -11.48 -7.00
C ASP A 50 1.62 -11.01 -5.87
N PHE A 51 1.93 -11.38 -4.63
CA PHE A 51 1.14 -11.01 -3.44
C PHE A 51 1.65 -9.77 -2.70
N VAL A 52 2.82 -9.25 -3.07
CA VAL A 52 3.47 -8.13 -2.36
C VAL A 52 2.55 -6.90 -2.30
N PRO A 53 1.86 -6.47 -3.38
CA PRO A 53 0.97 -5.30 -3.30
C PRO A 53 -0.15 -5.45 -2.26
N VAL A 54 -0.76 -6.63 -2.15
CA VAL A 54 -1.84 -6.90 -1.18
C VAL A 54 -1.30 -6.93 0.25
N LEU A 55 -0.12 -7.52 0.45
CA LEU A 55 0.54 -7.56 1.76
C LEU A 55 0.98 -6.17 2.22
N VAL A 56 1.46 -5.33 1.29
CA VAL A 56 1.79 -3.92 1.53
C VAL A 56 0.55 -3.16 1.99
N GLU A 57 -0.56 -3.23 1.24
CA GLU A 57 -1.82 -2.56 1.61
C GLU A 57 -2.28 -2.94 3.02
N ARG A 58 -2.25 -4.24 3.32
CA ARG A 58 -2.61 -4.77 4.64
C ARG A 58 -1.72 -4.20 5.73
N ARG A 59 -0.40 -4.19 5.53
CA ARG A 59 0.57 -3.70 6.53
C ARG A 59 0.39 -2.21 6.81
N VAL A 60 0.11 -1.41 5.79
CA VAL A 60 -0.19 0.03 5.96
C VAL A 60 -1.48 0.21 6.76
N ALA A 61 -2.54 -0.52 6.41
CA ALA A 61 -3.82 -0.45 7.13
C ALA A 61 -3.70 -0.86 8.61
N GLU A 62 -2.91 -1.90 8.90
CA GLU A 62 -2.60 -2.34 10.26
C GLU A 62 -1.84 -1.24 11.04
N ARG A 63 -0.84 -0.60 10.42
CA ARG A 63 -0.09 0.51 11.03
C ARG A 63 -0.97 1.71 11.37
N ILE A 64 -1.85 2.11 10.45
CA ILE A 64 -2.79 3.23 10.67
C ILE A 64 -3.72 2.89 11.83
N SER A 65 -4.26 1.67 11.86
CA SER A 65 -5.20 1.23 12.90
C SER A 65 -4.55 1.06 14.27
N ALA A 66 -3.25 0.75 14.32
CA ALA A 66 -2.48 0.61 15.55
C ALA A 66 -2.03 1.95 16.16
N THR A 67 -2.11 3.06 15.39
CA THR A 67 -1.80 4.39 15.89
C THR A 67 -3.10 5.01 16.44
N PRO A 68 -3.25 5.22 17.77
CA PRO A 68 -4.44 5.85 18.30
C PRO A 68 -4.53 7.28 17.74
N VAL A 69 -5.61 7.58 17.01
CA VAL A 69 -5.94 8.95 16.62
C VAL A 69 -6.18 9.73 17.92
N THR A 70 -5.20 10.55 18.30
CA THR A 70 -5.31 11.51 19.42
C THR A 70 -5.52 12.90 18.86
#